data_AF-A0A7S3CZC0-F1
#
_entry.id   AF-A0A7S3CZC0-F1
#
_cell.length_a   1.000
_cell.length_b   1.000
_cell.length_c   1.000
_cell.angle_alpha   90.00
_cell.angle_beta   90.00
_cell.angle_gamma   90.00
#
_symmetry.space_group_name_H-M   'P 1'
#
loop_
_entity.id
_entity.type
_entity.pdbx_description
1 polymer ?
#
loop_
_entity_poly.entity_id
_entity_poly.type
_entity_poly.pdbx_seq_one_letter_code
_entity_poly.pdbx_strand_id
1 'polypeptide(L)'
;FQVLVFPPLGTGLMKLFPSLLACTVLVAVTMAAPSCLSQSGSPVAWWVIMKYPDGSNYAYGDSNNGGSLSTASSTLADAKGALANTLNQMYDNADSIAYVMYDDETPSGYKPSRTTYAHSKGEVAYNSDGGFWLVHSVPRYPNPVSDGSYSGYPDQETRYGQSFLCLSLSTDALSTVGEILQVSSHFP
;
A
#
# COMPACT_ATOMS: atom_id res chain seq x y z
N PHE A 1 24.45 -11.59 -21.36
CA PHE A 1 25.30 -11.10 -22.46
C PHE A 1 24.88 -9.68 -22.80
N GLN A 2 25.61 -8.67 -22.32
CA GLN A 2 26.15 -7.59 -23.15
C GLN A 2 27.07 -6.75 -22.26
N VAL A 3 28.36 -7.04 -22.34
CA VAL A 3 29.42 -6.18 -21.82
C VAL A 3 29.55 -5.04 -22.82
N LEU A 4 29.27 -3.80 -22.41
CA LEU A 4 29.57 -2.64 -23.24
C LEU A 4 31.03 -2.26 -23.06
N VAL A 5 31.78 -2.45 -24.14
CA VAL A 5 33.20 -2.11 -24.30
C VAL A 5 33.30 -0.63 -24.70
N PHE A 6 34.14 0.14 -23.99
CA PHE A 6 34.48 1.51 -24.37
C PHE A 6 35.59 1.52 -25.45
N PRO A 7 35.51 2.38 -26.50
CA PRO A 7 36.60 2.57 -27.46
C PRO A 7 37.72 3.47 -26.91
N PRO A 8 38.95 3.39 -27.47
CA PRO A 8 40.13 4.07 -26.93
C PRO A 8 40.18 5.56 -27.30
N LEU A 9 40.85 6.32 -26.42
CA LEU A 9 41.07 7.76 -26.52
C LEU A 9 41.83 8.16 -27.79
N GLY A 10 41.19 9.02 -28.60
CA GLY A 10 41.86 9.83 -29.62
C GLY A 10 42.31 11.16 -29.01
N THR A 11 43.62 11.39 -28.96
CA THR A 11 44.23 12.68 -28.58
C THR A 11 43.95 13.73 -29.65
N GLY A 12 43.13 14.74 -29.32
CA GLY A 12 42.84 15.88 -30.18
C GLY A 12 42.87 17.19 -29.40
N LEU A 13 43.68 18.12 -29.88
CA LEU A 13 44.02 19.44 -29.33
C LEU A 13 42.97 20.12 -28.43
N MET A 14 43.45 20.47 -27.24
CA MET A 14 42.84 21.35 -26.25
C MET A 14 42.47 22.72 -26.85
N LYS A 15 41.17 22.99 -27.01
CA LYS A 15 40.63 24.35 -27.17
C LYS A 15 40.06 24.80 -25.83
N LEU A 16 40.66 25.84 -25.27
CA LEU A 16 40.22 26.54 -24.07
C LEU A 16 38.80 27.12 -24.30
N PHE A 17 37.79 26.49 -23.71
CA PHE A 17 36.50 27.11 -23.44
C PHE A 17 36.48 27.53 -21.97
N PRO A 18 35.93 28.71 -21.62
CA PRO A 18 35.81 29.11 -20.22
C PRO A 18 34.91 28.09 -19.52
N SER A 19 35.46 27.46 -18.48
CA SER A 19 34.83 26.41 -17.70
C SER A 19 33.58 26.95 -17.00
N LEU A 20 32.42 26.69 -17.59
CA LEU A 20 31.15 26.76 -16.88
C LEU A 20 31.06 25.48 -16.05
N LEU A 21 31.37 25.57 -14.75
CA LEU A 21 31.19 24.49 -13.79
C LEU A 21 29.69 24.20 -13.67
N ALA A 22 29.16 23.37 -14.56
CA ALA A 22 27.81 22.85 -14.45
C ALA A 22 27.79 21.89 -13.25
N CYS A 23 27.40 22.40 -12.08
CA CYS A 23 27.05 21.59 -10.93
C CYS A 23 25.78 20.80 -11.30
N THR A 24 25.94 19.62 -11.90
CA THR A 24 24.87 18.64 -12.02
C THR A 24 24.55 18.14 -10.61
N VAL A 25 23.57 18.78 -9.97
CA VAL A 25 22.99 18.28 -8.72
C VAL A 25 22.30 16.96 -9.05
N LEU A 26 22.93 15.86 -8.69
CA LEU A 26 22.31 14.53 -8.75
C LEU A 26 21.27 14.47 -7.62
N VAL A 27 20.03 14.87 -7.91
CA VAL A 27 18.92 14.68 -6.97
C VAL A 27 18.61 13.20 -6.95
N ALA A 28 19.10 12.49 -5.93
CA ALA A 28 18.65 11.13 -5.65
C ALA A 28 17.16 11.20 -5.31
N VAL A 29 16.31 10.71 -6.21
CA VAL A 29 14.88 10.55 -5.95
C VAL A 29 14.75 9.36 -5.02
N THR A 30 14.71 9.61 -3.71
CA THR A 30 14.36 8.59 -2.73
C THR A 30 12.85 8.37 -2.80
N MET A 31 12.42 7.15 -3.11
CA MET A 31 11.00 6.77 -3.06
C MET A 31 10.57 6.79 -1.58
N ALA A 32 9.55 7.56 -1.25
CA ALA A 32 9.01 7.56 0.11
C ALA A 32 8.44 6.18 0.47
N ALA A 33 8.62 5.76 1.72
CA ALA A 33 8.02 4.52 2.21
C ALA A 33 6.50 4.55 2.04
N PRO A 34 5.88 3.41 1.66
CA PRO A 34 4.44 3.32 1.70
C PRO A 34 3.95 3.53 3.13
N SER A 35 2.82 4.20 3.30
CA SER A 35 2.26 4.49 4.64
C SER A 35 0.74 4.60 4.59
N CYS A 36 0.08 4.64 5.75
CA CYS A 36 -1.33 4.97 5.83
C CYS A 36 -1.53 6.41 5.37
N LEU A 37 -2.39 6.61 4.37
CA LEU A 37 -2.73 7.93 3.85
C LEU A 37 -4.14 8.30 4.29
N SER A 38 -4.31 9.56 4.72
CA SER A 38 -5.59 10.12 5.12
C SER A 38 -6.55 10.34 3.94
N GLN A 39 -7.75 10.83 4.23
CA GLN A 39 -8.74 11.22 3.22
C GLN A 39 -8.18 12.17 2.15
N SER A 40 -7.26 13.07 2.52
CA SER A 40 -6.62 14.03 1.61
C SER A 40 -5.31 13.54 0.99
N GLY A 41 -4.91 12.29 1.26
CA GLY A 41 -3.66 11.71 0.76
C GLY A 41 -2.41 12.08 1.58
N SER A 42 -2.57 12.77 2.71
CA SER A 42 -1.44 13.08 3.60
C SER A 42 -1.11 11.89 4.50
N PRO A 43 0.18 11.58 4.76
CA PRO A 43 0.57 10.51 5.67
C PRO A 43 0.00 10.69 7.08
N VAL A 44 -0.43 9.58 7.68
CA VAL A 44 -0.93 9.50 9.06
C VAL A 44 -0.32 8.30 9.77
N ALA A 45 -0.21 8.38 11.10
CA ALA A 45 0.29 7.25 11.90
C ALA A 45 -0.69 6.08 11.86
N TRP A 46 -1.99 6.37 11.86
CA TRP A 46 -3.05 5.38 11.73
C TRP A 46 -4.35 6.04 11.26
N TRP A 47 -5.24 5.24 10.70
CA TRP A 47 -6.63 5.63 10.46
C TRP A 47 -7.57 4.44 10.66
N VAL A 48 -8.84 4.74 10.94
CA VAL A 48 -9.92 3.76 11.05
C VAL A 48 -11.06 4.12 10.10
N ILE A 49 -11.69 3.10 9.53
CA ILE A 49 -12.93 3.23 8.77
C ILE A 49 -13.96 2.26 9.35
N MET A 50 -15.16 2.76 9.58
CA MET A 50 -16.34 1.97 9.93
C MET A 50 -17.38 2.16 8.83
N LYS A 51 -17.47 1.21 7.90
CA LYS A 51 -18.49 1.19 6.86
C LYS A 51 -19.83 0.82 7.47
N TYR A 52 -20.86 1.61 7.17
CA TYR A 52 -22.24 1.32 7.59
C TYR A 52 -22.84 0.18 6.76
N PRO A 53 -23.80 -0.59 7.30
CA PRO A 53 -24.59 -1.56 6.51
C PRO A 53 -25.34 -0.92 5.34
N ASP A 54 -25.82 -1.75 4.42
CA ASP A 54 -26.70 -1.39 3.31
C ASP A 54 -26.17 -0.23 2.43
N GLY A 55 -24.87 -0.27 2.11
CA GLY A 55 -24.23 0.71 1.23
C GLY A 55 -22.72 0.77 1.40
N SER A 56 -22.13 1.88 0.93
CA SER A 56 -20.69 2.16 0.98
C SER A 56 -20.37 3.44 1.75
N ASN A 57 -21.35 4.03 2.45
CA ASN A 57 -21.14 5.14 3.38
C ASN A 57 -20.35 4.65 4.60
N TYR A 58 -19.52 5.53 5.17
CA TYR A 58 -18.65 5.16 6.27
C TYR A 58 -18.35 6.33 7.22
N ALA A 59 -17.99 5.99 8.46
CA ALA A 59 -17.30 6.89 9.38
C ALA A 59 -15.78 6.73 9.23
N TYR A 60 -15.06 7.82 9.43
CA TYR A 60 -13.60 7.88 9.36
C TYR A 60 -13.02 8.67 10.54
N GLY A 61 -11.86 8.23 11.03
CA GLY A 61 -11.04 8.95 12.00
C GLY A 61 -9.57 8.59 11.83
N ASP A 62 -8.66 9.50 12.20
CA ASP A 62 -7.21 9.29 12.04
C ASP A 62 -6.38 9.92 13.15
N SER A 63 -5.07 9.69 13.10
CA SER A 63 -4.14 10.24 14.08
C SER A 63 -4.09 11.77 14.12
N ASN A 64 -4.44 12.45 13.03
CA ASN A 64 -4.33 13.91 12.93
C ASN A 64 -5.54 14.62 13.57
N ASN A 65 -6.70 13.96 13.61
CA ASN A 65 -7.92 14.50 14.22
C ASN A 65 -8.20 13.95 15.63
N GLY A 66 -7.21 13.34 16.28
CA GLY A 66 -7.35 12.73 17.60
C GLY A 66 -8.26 11.50 17.63
N GLY A 67 -8.54 10.90 16.47
CA GLY A 67 -9.38 9.72 16.34
C GLY A 67 -10.89 9.97 16.35
N SER A 68 -11.33 11.23 16.31
CA SER A 68 -12.77 11.52 16.29
C SER A 68 -13.39 10.98 15.01
N LEU A 69 -14.34 10.06 15.17
CA LEU A 69 -15.10 9.51 14.04
C LEU A 69 -16.09 10.53 13.51
N SER A 70 -16.08 10.72 12.19
CA SER A 70 -17.04 11.56 11.47
C SER A 70 -17.46 10.88 10.18
N THR A 71 -18.69 11.10 9.74
CA THR A 71 -19.17 10.55 8.47
C THR A 71 -18.38 11.16 7.32
N ALA A 72 -17.82 10.31 6.47
CA ALA A 72 -17.10 10.75 5.29
C ALA A 72 -18.04 11.40 4.27
N SER A 73 -17.53 12.40 3.53
CA SER A 73 -18.28 13.08 2.47
C SER A 73 -18.39 12.28 1.17
N SER A 74 -17.51 11.30 0.99
CA SER A 74 -17.52 10.34 -0.12
C SER A 74 -17.88 8.94 0.39
N THR A 75 -18.12 8.02 -0.54
CA THR A 75 -18.35 6.61 -0.25
C THR A 75 -17.12 5.77 -0.58
N LEU A 76 -17.04 4.54 -0.06
CA LEU A 76 -15.96 3.61 -0.42
C LEU A 76 -16.02 3.19 -1.91
N ALA A 77 -17.19 3.29 -2.55
CA ALA A 77 -17.38 2.97 -3.96
C ALA A 77 -16.75 4.02 -4.90
N ASP A 78 -16.48 5.23 -4.41
CA ASP A 78 -15.88 6.30 -5.21
C ASP A 78 -14.39 6.07 -5.52
N ALA A 79 -13.79 5.00 -4.98
CA ALA A 79 -12.37 4.67 -5.07
C ALA A 79 -11.47 5.87 -4.71
N LYS A 80 -11.88 6.63 -3.68
CA LYS A 80 -11.20 7.82 -3.14
C LYS A 80 -11.13 7.76 -1.63
N GLY A 81 -10.36 8.67 -1.05
CA GLY A 81 -10.20 8.77 0.39
C GLY A 81 -9.14 7.81 0.93
N ALA A 82 -9.07 7.68 2.25
CA ALA A 82 -7.95 7.06 2.94
C ALA A 82 -7.64 5.62 2.48
N LEU A 83 -8.68 4.80 2.32
CA LEU A 83 -8.54 3.41 1.86
C LEU A 83 -7.92 3.33 0.46
N ALA A 84 -8.48 4.08 -0.49
CA ALA A 84 -7.99 4.10 -1.87
C ALA A 84 -6.59 4.70 -1.97
N ASN A 85 -6.35 5.84 -1.30
CA ASN A 85 -5.04 6.48 -1.27
C ASN A 85 -3.98 5.52 -0.72
N THR A 86 -4.29 4.81 0.37
CA THR A 86 -3.37 3.87 0.99
C THR A 86 -3.08 2.68 0.06
N LEU A 87 -4.11 2.00 -0.45
CA LEU A 87 -3.96 0.81 -1.27
C LEU A 87 -3.33 1.08 -2.64
N ASN A 88 -3.62 2.23 -3.28
CA ASN A 88 -3.04 2.59 -4.58
C ASN A 88 -1.51 2.56 -4.57
N GLN A 89 -0.86 2.81 -3.43
CA GLN A 89 0.60 2.68 -3.33
C GLN A 89 1.10 1.28 -3.73
N MET A 90 0.33 0.21 -3.45
CA MET A 90 0.67 -1.17 -3.85
C MET A 90 0.57 -1.38 -5.35
N TYR A 91 -0.46 -0.80 -5.99
CA TYR A 91 -0.69 -0.96 -7.43
C TYR A 91 0.28 -0.11 -8.24
N ASP A 92 0.48 1.14 -7.84
CA ASP A 92 1.31 2.11 -8.56
C ASP A 92 2.81 1.82 -8.43
N ASN A 93 3.23 1.13 -7.35
CA ASN A 93 4.63 0.91 -7.02
C ASN A 93 4.98 -0.59 -6.87
N ALA A 94 4.20 -1.48 -7.49
CA ALA A 94 4.36 -2.93 -7.37
C ALA A 94 5.78 -3.44 -7.70
N ASP A 95 6.51 -2.74 -8.57
CA ASP A 95 7.88 -3.08 -8.97
C ASP A 95 8.96 -2.56 -8.00
N SER A 96 8.63 -1.65 -7.09
CA SER A 96 9.59 -0.96 -6.21
C SER A 96 9.35 -1.17 -4.71
N ILE A 97 8.24 -1.81 -4.33
CA ILE A 97 7.92 -2.17 -2.94
C ILE A 97 7.61 -3.66 -2.81
N ALA A 98 7.74 -4.19 -1.60
CA ALA A 98 7.23 -5.51 -1.26
C ALA A 98 5.81 -5.39 -0.70
N TYR A 99 4.97 -6.38 -0.98
CA TYR A 99 3.62 -6.43 -0.43
C TYR A 99 3.12 -7.86 -0.20
N VAL A 100 2.15 -7.98 0.71
CA VAL A 100 1.41 -9.21 1.01
C VAL A 100 -0.07 -8.85 1.07
N MET A 101 -0.90 -9.67 0.43
CA MET A 101 -2.36 -9.63 0.55
C MET A 101 -2.81 -10.96 1.14
N TYR A 102 -3.63 -10.94 2.19
CA TYR A 102 -4.12 -12.14 2.85
C TYR A 102 -5.62 -12.04 3.09
N ASP A 103 -6.34 -13.10 2.77
CA ASP A 103 -7.79 -13.18 2.92
C ASP A 103 -8.18 -14.67 2.99
N ASP A 104 -8.92 -15.09 4.02
CA ASP A 104 -9.46 -16.45 4.12
C ASP A 104 -10.60 -16.72 3.12
N GLU A 105 -11.07 -15.68 2.42
CA GLU A 105 -12.03 -15.73 1.32
C GLU A 105 -11.53 -14.91 0.13
N THR A 106 -10.45 -15.34 -0.54
CA THR A 106 -9.76 -14.54 -1.55
C THR A 106 -10.65 -14.10 -2.73
N PRO A 107 -10.28 -13.03 -3.48
CA PRO A 107 -11.05 -12.51 -4.62
C PRO A 107 -11.38 -13.53 -5.71
N SER A 108 -10.55 -14.57 -5.87
CA SER A 108 -10.83 -15.68 -6.80
C SER A 108 -11.98 -16.60 -6.35
N GLY A 109 -12.56 -16.33 -5.18
CA GLY A 109 -13.57 -17.16 -4.54
C GLY A 109 -13.00 -18.38 -3.83
N TYR A 110 -11.66 -18.51 -3.73
CA TYR A 110 -11.04 -19.59 -3.00
C TYR A 110 -11.29 -19.44 -1.50
N LYS A 111 -11.93 -20.45 -0.93
CA LYS A 111 -12.09 -20.62 0.52
C LYS A 111 -11.40 -21.92 0.90
N PRO A 112 -10.29 -21.88 1.66
CA PRO A 112 -9.71 -23.12 2.13
C PRO A 112 -10.74 -23.83 3.01
N SER A 113 -11.10 -25.07 2.64
CA SER A 113 -12.05 -25.91 3.40
C SER A 113 -11.53 -26.29 4.80
N ARG A 114 -10.30 -25.90 5.16
CA ARG A 114 -9.65 -26.26 6.41
C ARG A 114 -10.03 -25.27 7.50
N THR A 115 -10.59 -25.78 8.59
CA THR A 115 -10.99 -25.06 9.80
C THR A 115 -9.81 -24.57 10.66
N THR A 116 -8.57 -24.58 10.13
CA THR A 116 -7.34 -24.34 10.90
C THR A 116 -6.65 -23.01 10.59
N TYR A 117 -7.15 -22.22 9.65
CA TYR A 117 -6.59 -20.92 9.31
C TYR A 117 -7.33 -19.79 10.04
N ALA A 118 -6.63 -18.71 10.34
CA ALA A 118 -7.27 -17.53 10.92
C ALA A 118 -8.29 -16.92 9.96
N HIS A 119 -9.43 -16.50 10.51
CA HIS A 119 -10.41 -15.66 9.82
C HIS A 119 -9.90 -14.22 9.79
N SER A 120 -8.85 -13.99 9.03
CA SER A 120 -8.10 -12.74 8.99
C SER A 120 -7.90 -12.27 7.57
N LYS A 121 -8.03 -10.95 7.36
CA LYS A 121 -7.91 -10.31 6.06
C LYS A 121 -7.14 -9.01 6.17
N GLY A 122 -6.35 -8.69 5.15
CA GLY A 122 -5.66 -7.42 5.07
C GLY A 122 -4.42 -7.43 4.17
N GLU A 123 -3.68 -6.34 4.27
CA GLU A 123 -2.58 -6.02 3.39
C GLU A 123 -1.39 -5.51 4.19
N VAL A 124 -0.20 -5.88 3.73
CA VAL A 124 1.06 -5.30 4.19
C VAL A 124 1.78 -4.79 2.96
N ALA A 125 2.31 -3.56 3.01
CA ALA A 125 3.16 -3.03 1.96
C ALA A 125 4.31 -2.25 2.58
N TYR A 126 5.54 -2.47 2.11
CA TYR A 126 6.74 -1.93 2.74
C TYR A 126 7.94 -1.84 1.80
N ASN A 127 8.89 -0.97 2.16
CA ASN A 127 10.23 -0.91 1.60
C ASN A 127 11.29 -0.86 2.74
N SER A 128 12.52 -0.47 2.43
CA SER A 128 13.60 -0.37 3.44
C SER A 128 13.34 0.63 4.56
N ASP A 129 12.44 1.58 4.34
CA ASP A 129 12.27 2.76 5.20
C ASP A 129 10.99 2.68 6.05
N GLY A 130 10.11 1.72 5.78
CA GLY A 130 8.87 1.48 6.52
C GLY A 130 7.75 0.95 5.63
N GLY A 131 6.53 0.98 6.17
CA GLY A 131 5.37 0.47 5.46
C GLY A 131 4.06 0.73 6.18
N PHE A 132 2.99 0.11 5.68
CA PHE A 132 1.72 0.02 6.39
C PHE A 132 1.27 -1.41 6.58
N TRP A 133 0.47 -1.62 7.62
CA TRP A 133 -0.35 -2.81 7.83
C TRP A 133 -1.82 -2.40 7.89
N LEU A 134 -2.61 -2.93 6.96
CA LEU A 134 -4.06 -2.78 6.90
C LEU A 134 -4.71 -4.09 7.34
N VAL A 135 -5.69 -3.99 8.23
CA VAL A 135 -6.52 -5.11 8.68
C VAL A 135 -7.97 -4.74 8.43
N HIS A 136 -8.74 -5.67 7.87
CA HIS A 136 -10.16 -5.44 7.60
C HIS A 136 -11.03 -6.70 7.70
N SER A 137 -12.34 -6.51 7.58
CA SER A 137 -13.34 -7.58 7.63
C SER A 137 -14.03 -7.87 6.28
N VAL A 138 -13.68 -7.12 5.22
CA VAL A 138 -14.24 -7.29 3.86
C VAL A 138 -13.70 -8.56 3.20
N PRO A 139 -14.53 -9.55 2.82
CA PRO A 139 -14.06 -10.70 2.05
C PRO A 139 -13.84 -10.34 0.58
N ARG A 140 -13.03 -11.14 -0.12
CA ARG A 140 -12.77 -11.04 -1.56
C ARG A 140 -12.20 -9.68 -1.95
N TYR A 141 -11.35 -9.13 -1.09
CA TYR A 141 -10.87 -7.76 -1.19
C TYR A 141 -9.39 -7.63 -0.79
N PRO A 142 -8.65 -6.69 -1.40
CA PRO A 142 -8.95 -5.96 -2.63
C PRO A 142 -8.73 -6.86 -3.86
N ASN A 143 -8.92 -6.30 -5.06
CA ASN A 143 -8.58 -7.04 -6.28
C ASN A 143 -7.06 -7.28 -6.38
N PRO A 144 -6.59 -8.38 -7.00
CA PRO A 144 -5.17 -8.67 -7.10
C PRO A 144 -4.36 -7.54 -7.75
N VAL A 145 -3.15 -7.27 -7.26
CA VAL A 145 -2.23 -6.28 -7.88
C VAL A 145 -1.94 -6.61 -9.35
N SER A 146 -1.98 -7.89 -9.73
CA SER A 146 -1.81 -8.34 -11.12
C SER A 146 -2.85 -7.79 -12.10
N ASP A 147 -3.98 -7.27 -11.61
CA ASP A 147 -4.99 -6.61 -12.44
C ASP A 147 -4.52 -5.20 -12.88
N GLY A 148 -3.41 -4.71 -12.35
CA GLY A 148 -2.72 -3.49 -12.79
C GLY A 148 -3.31 -2.18 -12.25
N SER A 149 -4.46 -2.22 -11.58
CA SER A 149 -5.05 -1.05 -10.92
C SER A 149 -6.01 -1.45 -9.81
N TYR A 150 -6.17 -0.57 -8.81
CA TYR A 150 -7.15 -0.76 -7.74
C TYR A 150 -8.57 -0.52 -8.27
N SER A 151 -9.45 -1.52 -8.11
CA SER A 151 -10.82 -1.47 -8.66
C SER A 151 -11.84 -0.78 -7.73
N GLY A 152 -11.44 -0.34 -6.54
CA GLY A 152 -12.36 0.22 -5.55
C GLY A 152 -13.02 -0.84 -4.67
N TYR A 153 -13.99 -0.39 -3.86
CA TYR A 153 -14.73 -1.24 -2.93
C TYR A 153 -15.76 -2.12 -3.66
N PRO A 154 -15.85 -3.43 -3.36
CA PRO A 154 -16.66 -4.36 -4.14
C PRO A 154 -18.17 -4.22 -3.85
N ASP A 155 -18.97 -4.15 -4.91
CA ASP A 155 -20.44 -4.01 -4.83
C ASP A 155 -21.13 -5.10 -3.99
N GLN A 156 -20.56 -6.31 -4.00
CA GLN A 156 -21.08 -7.47 -3.27
C GLN A 156 -20.96 -7.32 -1.75
N GLU A 157 -20.07 -6.44 -1.27
CA GLU A 157 -19.76 -6.29 0.16
C GLU A 157 -20.44 -5.06 0.79
N THR A 158 -21.56 -4.62 0.21
CA THR A 158 -22.32 -3.44 0.69
C THR A 158 -23.30 -3.77 1.81
N ARG A 159 -23.77 -5.02 1.91
CA ARG A 159 -24.83 -5.45 2.83
C ARG A 159 -24.48 -5.26 4.31
N TYR A 160 -23.31 -5.71 4.74
CA TYR A 160 -22.91 -5.71 6.15
C TYR A 160 -22.07 -4.50 6.50
N GLY A 161 -22.03 -4.14 7.78
CA GLY A 161 -21.02 -3.21 8.28
C GLY A 161 -19.62 -3.84 8.18
N GLN A 162 -18.61 -3.01 7.94
CA GLN A 162 -17.22 -3.47 7.81
C GLN A 162 -16.28 -2.54 8.56
N SER A 163 -15.22 -3.08 9.13
CA SER A 163 -14.19 -2.32 9.83
C SER A 163 -12.87 -2.40 9.08
N PHE A 164 -12.10 -1.31 9.15
CA PHE A 164 -10.74 -1.24 8.68
C PHE A 164 -9.88 -0.49 9.71
N LEU A 165 -8.64 -0.95 9.88
CA LEU A 165 -7.59 -0.29 10.65
C LEU A 165 -6.31 -0.31 9.83
N CYS A 166 -5.74 0.87 9.59
CA CYS A 166 -4.41 1.01 9.00
C CYS A 166 -3.42 1.53 10.03
N LEU A 167 -2.25 0.92 10.09
CA LEU A 167 -1.12 1.34 10.92
C LEU A 167 0.12 1.60 10.04
N SER A 168 0.69 2.80 10.13
CA SER A 168 2.01 3.11 9.56
C SER A 168 3.07 2.60 10.52
N LEU A 169 3.94 1.72 10.05
CA LEU A 169 4.86 0.95 10.87
C LEU A 169 6.30 1.05 10.36
N SER A 170 7.25 0.96 11.29
CA SER A 170 8.66 0.75 10.94
C SER A 170 8.87 -0.66 10.39
N THR A 171 9.98 -0.87 9.69
CA THR A 171 10.39 -2.19 9.20
C THR A 171 10.52 -3.23 10.32
N ASP A 172 11.02 -2.84 11.49
CA ASP A 172 11.09 -3.73 12.67
C ASP A 172 9.71 -4.18 13.14
N ALA A 173 8.74 -3.26 13.23
CA ALA A 173 7.37 -3.60 13.61
C ALA A 173 6.69 -4.47 12.55
N LEU A 174 6.97 -4.22 11.27
CA LEU A 174 6.48 -5.05 10.16
C LEU A 174 7.08 -6.46 10.16
N SER A 175 8.33 -6.62 10.63
CA SER A 175 8.91 -7.94 10.86
C SER A 175 8.09 -8.73 11.89
N THR A 176 7.69 -8.09 12.98
CA THR A 176 6.79 -8.71 13.98
C THR A 176 5.42 -9.05 13.38
N VAL A 177 4.86 -8.18 12.52
CA VAL A 177 3.62 -8.51 11.79
C VAL A 177 3.83 -9.74 10.90
N GLY A 178 4.95 -9.85 10.21
CA GLY A 178 5.31 -11.03 9.41
C GLY A 178 5.32 -12.32 10.24
N GLU A 179 5.90 -12.29 11.44
CA GLU A 179 5.90 -13.43 12.37
C GLU A 179 4.47 -13.80 12.81
N ILE A 180 3.63 -12.82 13.14
CA ILE A 180 2.21 -13.04 13.49
C ILE A 180 1.49 -13.73 12.32
N LEU A 181 1.70 -13.23 11.10
CA LEU A 181 1.07 -13.76 9.90
C LEU A 181 1.51 -15.20 9.61
N GLN A 182 2.78 -15.55 9.82
CA GLN A 182 3.29 -16.93 9.67
C GLN A 182 2.67 -17.90 10.69
N VAL A 183 2.32 -17.42 11.89
CA VAL A 183 1.66 -18.24 12.91
C VAL A 183 0.15 -18.38 12.65
N SER A 184 -0.51 -17.31 12.21
CA SER A 184 -1.96 -17.27 11.98
C SER A 184 -2.40 -17.96 10.68
N SER A 185 -1.48 -18.04 9.73
CA SER A 185 -1.69 -18.50 8.38
C SER A 185 -0.47 -19.32 8.04
N HIS A 186 -0.62 -20.56 7.60
CA HIS A 186 0.51 -21.30 7.06
C HIS A 186 0.88 -20.66 5.71
N PHE A 187 1.57 -19.52 5.76
CA PHE A 187 2.38 -19.01 4.65
C PHE A 187 3.57 -19.97 4.54
N PRO A 188 3.66 -20.78 3.48
CA PRO A 188 4.80 -21.65 3.26
C PRO A 188 6.10 -20.86 3.02
#